data_AF-A0A1B1Y778-F1
#
_entry.id   AF-A0A1B1Y778-F1
#
_cell.length_a   1.000
_cell.length_b   1.000
_cell.length_c   1.000
_cell.angle_alpha   90.00
_cell.angle_beta   90.00
_cell.angle_gamma   90.00
#
_symmetry.space_group_name_H-M   'P 1'
#
loop_
_entity.id
_entity.type
_entity.pdbx_description
1 polymer ?
#
loop_
_entity_poly.entity_id
_entity_poly.type
_entity_poly.pdbx_seq_one_letter_code
_entity_poly.pdbx_strand_id
1 'polypeptide(L)'
;MKLLKLKLFFIFIGLHSCIQEDIIDDNIAEEIRITQSVTALTIGDVVKFEASYFNNVGEKENRAIVWETSNNSILSIDELANNITALAEGSATITAKTTGMFGELTDSKNVTVFKEGDVVIPSDNSKEGTIVRTSSYAAAGDFDIIKTTNGIEIILDNNYVADESLPGFALFLTNNPNSLANALQIDAYDDADGAHYKGAFTYTLDGVGINDYQYLVQWCRPASILVGKALITDK
;
A
#
# COMPACT_ATOMS: atom_id res chain seq x y z
N MET A 1 -81.85 -8.43 11.71
CA MET A 1 -81.32 -8.69 10.36
C MET A 1 -80.32 -7.60 10.01
N LYS A 2 -79.03 -7.79 10.35
CA LYS A 2 -77.96 -6.82 10.08
C LYS A 2 -77.16 -7.31 8.87
N LEU A 3 -77.18 -6.54 7.78
CA LEU A 3 -76.26 -6.72 6.66
C LEU A 3 -74.86 -6.29 7.09
N LEU A 4 -73.84 -7.13 6.88
CA LEU A 4 -72.45 -6.71 6.94
C LEU A 4 -71.69 -7.22 5.70
N LYS A 5 -70.94 -6.28 5.12
CA LYS A 5 -70.41 -6.29 3.76
C LYS A 5 -69.17 -7.20 3.61
N LEU A 6 -69.14 -7.90 2.49
CA LEU A 6 -67.99 -8.63 1.93
C LEU A 6 -66.81 -7.67 1.67
N LYS A 7 -65.62 -7.99 2.18
CA LYS A 7 -64.36 -7.40 1.71
C LYS A 7 -63.36 -8.51 1.41
N LEU A 8 -63.09 -8.67 0.12
CA LEU A 8 -62.00 -9.44 -0.45
C LEU A 8 -60.69 -8.71 -0.13
N PHE A 9 -59.73 -9.38 0.51
CA PHE A 9 -58.38 -8.84 0.71
C PHE A 9 -57.38 -9.82 0.10
N PHE A 10 -56.97 -9.52 -1.12
CA PHE A 10 -55.81 -10.11 -1.76
C PHE A 10 -54.69 -9.08 -1.63
N ILE A 11 -53.75 -9.31 -0.71
CA ILE A 11 -52.45 -8.63 -0.73
C ILE A 11 -51.38 -9.72 -0.69
N PHE A 12 -50.84 -9.97 -1.87
CA PHE A 12 -49.59 -10.65 -2.12
C PHE A 12 -48.50 -9.58 -1.95
N ILE A 13 -47.78 -9.58 -0.82
CA ILE A 13 -46.49 -8.89 -0.72
C ILE A 13 -45.47 -10.00 -0.50
N GLY A 14 -44.89 -10.43 -1.62
CA GLY A 14 -43.69 -11.26 -1.62
C GLY A 14 -42.57 -10.44 -1.00
N LEU A 15 -42.16 -10.83 0.20
CA LEU A 15 -40.88 -10.42 0.76
C LEU A 15 -39.79 -11.06 -0.11
N HIS A 16 -39.44 -10.38 -1.20
CA HIS A 16 -38.10 -10.47 -1.77
C HIS A 16 -37.20 -9.76 -0.77
N SER A 17 -36.89 -10.43 0.33
CA SER A 17 -35.66 -10.15 1.06
C SER A 17 -34.52 -10.52 0.12
N CYS A 18 -34.16 -9.58 -0.76
CA CYS A 18 -32.74 -9.39 -1.05
C CYS A 18 -32.12 -9.12 0.30
N ILE A 19 -31.63 -10.17 0.96
CA ILE A 19 -30.58 -10.03 1.94
C ILE A 19 -29.46 -9.40 1.11
N GLN A 20 -29.29 -8.10 1.28
CA GLN A 20 -28.09 -7.43 0.83
C GLN A 20 -27.01 -8.04 1.71
N GLU A 21 -26.39 -9.13 1.23
CA GLU A 21 -25.21 -9.67 1.86
C GLU A 21 -24.24 -8.50 1.99
N ASP A 22 -23.70 -8.37 3.20
CA ASP A 22 -22.72 -7.38 3.63
C ASP A 22 -21.40 -7.64 2.89
N ILE A 23 -21.42 -7.44 1.57
CA ILE A 23 -20.25 -7.54 0.72
C ILE A 23 -19.53 -6.21 0.86
N ILE A 24 -18.53 -6.18 1.74
CA ILE A 24 -17.47 -5.19 1.66
C ILE A 24 -16.80 -5.40 0.31
N ASP A 25 -16.95 -4.45 -0.61
CA ASP A 25 -16.26 -4.48 -1.90
C ASP A 25 -14.79 -4.10 -1.70
N ASP A 26 -14.01 -5.09 -1.27
CA ASP A 26 -12.58 -4.98 -1.03
C ASP A 26 -11.74 -5.46 -2.23
N ASN A 27 -12.37 -5.74 -3.37
CA ASN A 27 -11.65 -6.26 -4.50
C ASN A 27 -10.77 -5.19 -5.17
N ILE A 28 -9.50 -5.52 -5.36
CA ILE A 28 -8.53 -4.73 -6.11
C ILE A 28 -7.79 -5.63 -7.11
N ALA A 29 -7.06 -4.99 -8.04
CA ALA A 29 -6.20 -5.73 -8.96
C ALA A 29 -5.06 -6.43 -8.20
N GLU A 30 -4.76 -7.65 -8.60
CA GLU A 30 -3.54 -8.34 -8.17
C GLU A 30 -2.31 -7.61 -8.72
N GLU A 31 -1.22 -7.68 -7.99
CA GLU A 31 0.04 -7.06 -8.41
C GLU A 31 1.26 -7.83 -7.91
N ILE A 32 2.35 -7.68 -8.62
CA ILE A 32 3.69 -7.96 -8.10
C ILE A 32 4.39 -6.62 -7.90
N ARG A 33 5.13 -6.47 -6.80
CA ARG A 33 5.87 -5.26 -6.48
C ARG A 33 7.29 -5.58 -6.09
N ILE A 34 8.27 -4.97 -6.73
CA ILE A 34 9.67 -4.99 -6.32
C ILE A 34 9.81 -4.17 -5.05
N THR A 35 10.07 -4.83 -3.92
CA THR A 35 10.10 -4.19 -2.59
C THR A 35 11.48 -3.69 -2.21
N GLN A 36 12.55 -4.21 -2.83
CA GLN A 36 13.90 -3.68 -2.62
C GLN A 36 14.01 -2.20 -3.04
N SER A 37 14.65 -1.39 -2.20
CA SER A 37 14.83 0.04 -2.47
C SER A 37 16.13 0.35 -3.21
N VAL A 38 17.02 -0.62 -3.42
CA VAL A 38 18.34 -0.35 -4.00
C VAL A 38 18.27 -0.22 -5.53
N THR A 39 18.58 0.97 -6.06
CA THR A 39 18.64 1.27 -7.51
C THR A 39 20.02 1.71 -7.98
N ALA A 40 20.95 1.86 -7.05
CA ALA A 40 22.30 2.27 -7.35
C ALA A 40 23.28 1.33 -6.65
N LEU A 41 24.19 0.76 -7.42
CA LEU A 41 25.17 -0.23 -6.99
C LEU A 41 26.56 0.21 -7.44
N THR A 42 27.58 -0.28 -6.76
CA THR A 42 28.98 -0.22 -7.20
C THR A 42 29.36 -1.56 -7.81
N ILE A 43 30.28 -1.57 -8.78
CA ILE A 43 30.83 -2.82 -9.33
C ILE A 43 31.30 -3.73 -8.18
N GLY A 44 30.87 -4.99 -8.19
CA GLY A 44 31.16 -5.99 -7.17
C GLY A 44 30.11 -6.09 -6.07
N ASP A 45 29.17 -5.14 -5.96
CA ASP A 45 28.08 -5.23 -4.99
C ASP A 45 27.20 -6.46 -5.27
N VAL A 46 26.80 -7.12 -4.18
CA VAL A 46 25.85 -8.24 -4.19
C VAL A 46 24.68 -7.87 -3.29
N VAL A 47 23.49 -7.74 -3.89
CA VAL A 47 22.27 -7.31 -3.19
C VAL A 47 21.16 -8.31 -3.42
N LYS A 48 20.37 -8.59 -2.39
CA LYS A 48 19.18 -9.44 -2.54
C LYS A 48 18.14 -8.73 -3.38
N PHE A 49 17.58 -9.42 -4.36
CA PHE A 49 16.35 -8.96 -5.00
C PHE A 49 15.14 -9.44 -4.21
N GLU A 50 14.19 -8.55 -4.03
CA GLU A 50 12.98 -8.82 -3.26
C GLU A 50 11.78 -8.23 -4.00
N ALA A 51 10.76 -9.05 -4.15
CA ALA A 51 9.45 -8.66 -4.64
C ALA A 51 8.37 -9.42 -3.86
N SER A 52 7.20 -8.81 -3.75
CA SER A 52 6.02 -9.38 -3.09
C SER A 52 4.86 -9.44 -4.07
N TYR A 53 4.12 -10.54 -4.05
CA TYR A 53 2.84 -10.65 -4.74
C TYR A 53 1.72 -10.27 -3.78
N PHE A 54 0.80 -9.43 -4.24
CA PHE A 54 -0.41 -9.06 -3.54
C PHE A 54 -1.62 -9.58 -4.32
N ASN A 55 -2.50 -10.29 -3.61
CA ASN A 55 -3.70 -10.87 -4.20
C ASN A 55 -4.80 -9.80 -4.44
N ASN A 56 -5.96 -10.26 -4.87
CA ASN A 56 -7.09 -9.42 -5.26
C ASN A 56 -7.78 -8.69 -4.10
N VAL A 57 -7.26 -8.79 -2.88
CA VAL A 57 -7.69 -8.01 -1.70
C VAL A 57 -6.50 -7.30 -1.02
N GLY A 58 -5.34 -7.25 -1.68
CA GLY A 58 -4.13 -6.57 -1.20
C GLY A 58 -3.35 -7.35 -0.14
N GLU A 59 -3.63 -8.64 0.05
CA GLU A 59 -2.88 -9.50 0.97
C GLU A 59 -1.64 -10.06 0.29
N LYS A 60 -0.53 -10.10 1.04
CA LYS A 60 0.71 -10.70 0.58
C LYS A 60 0.60 -12.22 0.57
N GLU A 61 0.85 -12.84 -0.58
CA GLU A 61 0.96 -14.29 -0.70
C GLU A 61 2.33 -14.71 -1.24
N ASN A 62 2.78 -15.90 -0.85
CA ASN A 62 3.98 -16.48 -1.41
C ASN A 62 3.70 -17.03 -2.81
N ARG A 63 4.37 -16.46 -3.80
CA ARG A 63 4.36 -16.93 -5.20
C ARG A 63 5.78 -17.11 -5.69
N ALA A 64 5.96 -18.02 -6.65
CA ALA A 64 7.22 -18.10 -7.38
C ALA A 64 7.37 -16.84 -8.24
N ILE A 65 8.53 -16.20 -8.16
CA ILE A 65 8.84 -14.99 -8.92
C ILE A 65 10.05 -15.31 -9.80
N VAL A 66 9.91 -15.05 -11.10
CA VAL A 66 10.97 -15.17 -12.08
C VAL A 66 11.59 -13.80 -12.29
N TRP A 67 12.92 -13.73 -12.36
CA TRP A 67 13.64 -12.48 -12.51
C TRP A 67 14.43 -12.47 -13.82
N GLU A 68 14.43 -11.33 -14.50
CA GLU A 68 15.24 -11.11 -15.68
C GLU A 68 15.93 -9.74 -15.61
N THR A 69 17.01 -9.59 -16.38
CA THR A 69 17.66 -8.31 -16.59
C THR A 69 17.73 -7.98 -18.08
N SER A 70 17.61 -6.70 -18.41
CA SER A 70 17.79 -6.21 -19.77
C SER A 70 19.23 -6.32 -20.28
N ASN A 71 20.22 -6.46 -19.39
CA ASN A 71 21.64 -6.54 -19.77
C ASN A 71 22.49 -7.36 -18.78
N ASN A 72 22.71 -8.62 -19.13
CA ASN A 72 23.55 -9.58 -18.37
C ASN A 72 25.04 -9.19 -18.28
N SER A 73 25.51 -8.23 -19.06
CA SER A 73 26.89 -7.73 -18.95
C SER A 73 27.05 -6.65 -17.87
N ILE A 74 25.94 -6.06 -17.38
CA ILE A 74 25.94 -5.01 -16.35
C ILE A 74 25.49 -5.59 -15.00
N LEU A 75 24.41 -6.40 -15.01
CA LEU A 75 23.90 -7.08 -13.83
C LEU A 75 23.80 -8.58 -14.10
N SER A 76 24.16 -9.40 -13.11
CA SER A 76 23.89 -10.84 -13.14
C SER A 76 22.86 -11.18 -12.08
N ILE A 77 21.87 -12.00 -12.44
CA ILE A 77 20.86 -12.51 -11.51
C ILE A 77 21.21 -13.95 -11.17
N ASP A 78 21.36 -14.24 -9.88
CA ASP A 78 21.43 -15.60 -9.36
C ASP A 78 20.10 -15.95 -8.68
N GLU A 79 19.26 -16.72 -9.38
CA GLU A 79 17.96 -17.15 -8.87
C GLU A 79 18.07 -18.10 -7.67
N LEU A 80 19.13 -18.91 -7.61
CA LEU A 80 19.31 -19.89 -6.52
C LEU A 80 19.75 -19.19 -5.23
N ALA A 81 20.63 -18.20 -5.36
CA ALA A 81 21.10 -17.41 -4.22
C ALA A 81 20.21 -16.19 -3.91
N ASN A 82 19.19 -15.93 -4.74
CA ASN A 82 18.27 -14.81 -4.64
C ASN A 82 18.99 -13.44 -4.55
N ASN A 83 19.98 -13.22 -5.42
CA ASN A 83 20.74 -11.97 -5.46
C ASN A 83 21.05 -11.47 -6.88
N ILE A 84 21.27 -10.16 -6.97
CA ILE A 84 21.84 -9.48 -8.12
C ILE A 84 23.30 -9.15 -7.79
N THR A 85 24.19 -9.38 -8.75
CA THR A 85 25.58 -8.93 -8.71
C THR A 85 25.83 -7.85 -9.75
N ALA A 86 26.44 -6.73 -9.33
CA ALA A 86 26.86 -5.65 -10.22
C ALA A 86 28.20 -5.98 -10.90
N LEU A 87 28.20 -6.11 -12.22
CA LEU A 87 29.36 -6.59 -12.99
C LEU A 87 30.16 -5.47 -13.65
N ALA A 88 29.48 -4.48 -14.21
CA ALA A 88 30.11 -3.41 -14.98
C ALA A 88 29.30 -2.12 -14.87
N GLU A 89 29.98 -0.98 -15.02
CA GLU A 89 29.36 0.34 -15.07
C GLU A 89 28.32 0.42 -16.19
N GLY A 90 27.17 1.04 -15.89
CA GLY A 90 26.08 1.23 -16.84
C GLY A 90 24.71 1.14 -16.16
N SER A 91 23.67 0.96 -16.96
CA SER A 91 22.29 0.83 -16.46
C SER A 91 21.64 -0.42 -17.05
N ALA A 92 20.90 -1.15 -16.22
CA ALA A 92 20.10 -2.27 -16.64
C ALA A 92 18.77 -2.29 -15.88
N THR A 93 17.70 -2.69 -16.57
CA THR A 93 16.40 -2.90 -15.95
C THR A 93 16.34 -4.31 -15.40
N ILE A 94 15.90 -4.46 -14.15
CA ILE A 94 15.47 -5.75 -13.59
C ILE A 94 13.96 -5.84 -13.69
N THR A 95 13.45 -7.03 -14.02
CA THR A 95 12.01 -7.29 -14.14
C THR A 95 11.66 -8.50 -13.29
N ALA A 96 10.67 -8.34 -12.42
CA ALA A 96 10.06 -9.43 -11.66
C ALA A 96 8.77 -9.86 -12.36
N LYS A 97 8.57 -11.17 -12.52
CA LYS A 97 7.39 -11.75 -13.17
C LYS A 97 6.75 -12.83 -12.31
N THR A 98 5.43 -12.89 -12.30
CA THR A 98 4.67 -14.00 -11.70
C THR A 98 3.34 -14.20 -12.41
N THR A 99 2.63 -15.28 -12.10
CA THR A 99 1.31 -15.57 -12.64
C THR A 99 0.24 -15.21 -11.62
N GLY A 100 -0.59 -14.22 -11.93
CA GLY A 100 -1.83 -13.92 -11.23
C GLY A 100 -3.00 -14.77 -11.75
N MET A 101 -4.17 -14.61 -11.15
CA MET A 101 -5.41 -15.29 -11.54
C MET A 101 -5.85 -14.94 -12.97
N PHE A 102 -5.55 -13.72 -13.43
CA PHE A 102 -6.00 -13.22 -14.74
C PHE A 102 -4.90 -13.07 -15.79
N GLY A 103 -3.66 -13.45 -15.49
CA GLY A 103 -2.56 -13.36 -16.45
C GLY A 103 -1.19 -13.25 -15.81
N GLU A 104 -0.20 -12.91 -16.63
CA GLU A 104 1.14 -12.57 -16.16
C GLU A 104 1.13 -11.18 -15.52
N LEU A 105 1.78 -11.04 -14.37
CA LEU A 105 2.02 -9.79 -13.69
C LEU A 105 3.52 -9.49 -13.74
N THR A 106 3.85 -8.23 -13.99
CA THR A 106 5.24 -7.78 -14.12
C THR A 106 5.46 -6.48 -13.38
N ASP A 107 6.61 -6.35 -12.73
CA ASP A 107 7.12 -5.08 -12.22
C ASP A 107 8.58 -4.92 -12.64
N SER A 108 9.05 -3.68 -12.79
CA SER A 108 10.38 -3.39 -13.34
C SER A 108 11.03 -2.21 -12.68
N LYS A 109 12.34 -2.31 -12.47
CA LYS A 109 13.14 -1.24 -11.85
C LYS A 109 14.44 -1.04 -12.61
N ASN A 110 14.80 0.21 -12.88
CA ASN A 110 16.10 0.53 -13.44
C ASN A 110 17.16 0.56 -12.33
N VAL A 111 18.27 -0.14 -12.55
CA VAL A 111 19.40 -0.18 -11.64
C VAL A 111 20.63 0.35 -12.36
N THR A 112 21.30 1.33 -11.74
CA THR A 112 22.53 1.94 -12.26
C THR A 112 23.72 1.42 -11.48
N VAL A 113 24.76 1.00 -12.19
CA VAL A 113 26.02 0.53 -11.63
C VAL A 113 27.09 1.59 -11.87
N PHE A 114 27.74 2.01 -10.80
CA PHE A 114 28.82 3.00 -10.77
C PHE A 114 30.18 2.33 -10.59
N LYS A 115 31.26 3.06 -10.89
CA LYS A 115 32.61 2.57 -10.57
C LYS A 115 32.87 2.68 -9.07
N GLU A 116 33.81 1.88 -8.60
CA GLU A 116 34.31 2.00 -7.23
C GLU A 116 34.89 3.40 -6.99
N GLY A 117 34.42 4.05 -5.91
CA GLY A 117 34.84 5.40 -5.52
C GLY A 117 33.91 6.53 -5.96
N ASP A 118 32.88 6.25 -6.76
CA ASP A 118 31.85 7.24 -7.08
C ASP A 118 30.92 7.50 -5.88
N VAL A 119 30.50 8.76 -5.71
CA VAL A 119 29.50 9.11 -4.69
C VAL A 119 28.12 8.70 -5.20
N VAL A 120 27.59 7.62 -4.64
CA VAL A 120 26.25 7.13 -4.93
C VAL A 120 25.23 7.81 -4.02
N ILE A 121 24.29 8.56 -4.60
CA ILE A 121 23.12 9.07 -3.88
C ILE A 121 21.92 8.23 -4.31
N PRO A 122 21.38 7.34 -3.46
CA PRO A 122 20.19 6.58 -3.81
C PRO A 122 18.99 7.52 -3.90
N SER A 123 18.30 7.54 -5.04
CA SER A 123 17.06 8.30 -5.26
C SER A 123 15.86 7.72 -4.52
N ASP A 124 15.95 6.48 -4.07
CA ASP A 124 14.79 5.67 -3.65
C ASP A 124 14.64 5.58 -2.11
N ASN A 125 15.21 6.55 -1.40
CA ASN A 125 15.14 6.60 0.06
C ASN A 125 13.96 7.45 0.56
N SER A 126 13.22 8.10 -0.34
CA SER A 126 12.06 8.90 0.02
C SER A 126 10.89 8.66 -0.90
N LYS A 127 9.70 8.73 -0.32
CA LYS A 127 8.41 8.76 -1.01
C LYS A 127 7.60 9.93 -0.50
N GLU A 128 6.52 10.26 -1.20
CA GLU A 128 5.59 11.32 -0.82
C GLU A 128 4.15 10.91 -1.10
N GLY A 129 3.21 11.69 -0.60
CA GLY A 129 1.81 11.60 -0.97
C GLY A 129 0.99 12.74 -0.39
N THR A 130 -0.23 12.86 -0.89
CA THR A 130 -1.22 13.83 -0.40
C THR A 130 -2.50 13.10 -0.03
N ILE A 131 -2.94 13.26 1.21
CA ILE A 131 -4.22 12.74 1.71
C ILE A 131 -5.35 13.53 1.06
N VAL A 132 -6.23 12.81 0.38
CA VAL A 132 -7.44 13.34 -0.24
C VAL A 132 -8.66 12.79 0.49
N ARG A 133 -9.58 13.68 0.86
CA ARG A 133 -10.86 13.34 1.49
C ARG A 133 -11.74 12.46 0.61
N THR A 134 -12.33 11.43 1.20
CA THR A 134 -13.26 10.47 0.55
C THR A 134 -14.67 10.49 1.14
N SER A 135 -14.88 11.16 2.28
CA SER A 135 -16.17 11.22 3.00
C SER A 135 -16.56 12.67 3.31
N SER A 136 -17.61 12.91 4.10
CA SER A 136 -17.96 14.25 4.58
C SER A 136 -17.00 14.82 5.63
N TYR A 137 -16.26 13.96 6.32
CA TYR A 137 -15.33 14.36 7.37
C TYR A 137 -14.06 14.99 6.78
N ALA A 138 -13.52 16.01 7.45
CA ALA A 138 -12.27 16.65 7.03
C ALA A 138 -11.10 15.65 6.98
N ALA A 139 -10.35 15.67 5.88
CA ALA A 139 -9.18 14.84 5.63
C ALA A 139 -8.30 15.51 4.57
N ALA A 140 -7.08 15.89 4.93
CA ALA A 140 -6.11 16.51 4.05
C ALA A 140 -4.70 16.40 4.63
N GLY A 141 -3.68 16.67 3.82
CA GLY A 141 -2.30 16.79 4.28
C GLY A 141 -1.32 16.19 3.31
N ASP A 142 -0.18 16.84 3.16
CA ASP A 142 0.98 16.26 2.50
C ASP A 142 1.81 15.46 3.51
N PHE A 143 2.56 14.49 3.02
CA PHE A 143 3.53 13.77 3.83
C PHE A 143 4.69 13.27 3.00
N ASP A 144 5.83 13.13 3.66
CA ASP A 144 6.99 12.41 3.18
C ASP A 144 7.14 11.09 3.93
N ILE A 145 7.70 10.07 3.28
CA ILE A 145 8.17 8.85 3.92
C ILE A 145 9.65 8.72 3.65
N ILE A 146 10.47 8.64 4.69
CA ILE A 146 11.93 8.50 4.58
C ILE A 146 12.33 7.11 5.09
N LYS A 147 13.17 6.41 4.32
CA LYS A 147 13.76 5.15 4.74
C LYS A 147 14.78 5.39 5.85
N THR A 148 14.69 4.62 6.93
CA THR A 148 15.67 4.59 8.01
C THR A 148 16.49 3.30 7.98
N THR A 149 17.44 3.16 8.90
CA THR A 149 18.22 1.92 9.05
C THR A 149 17.34 0.71 9.39
N ASN A 150 16.27 0.90 10.16
CA ASN A 150 15.45 -0.18 10.71
C ASN A 150 14.02 -0.22 10.15
N GLY A 151 13.61 0.77 9.37
CA GLY A 151 12.26 0.85 8.81
C GLY A 151 12.01 2.17 8.08
N ILE A 152 10.98 2.91 8.49
CA ILE A 152 10.60 4.19 7.88
C ILE A 152 10.21 5.25 8.91
N GLU A 153 10.32 6.51 8.50
CA GLU A 153 9.67 7.64 9.15
C GLU A 153 8.59 8.19 8.21
N ILE A 154 7.38 8.42 8.72
CA ILE A 154 6.30 9.12 8.02
C ILE A 154 6.21 10.51 8.62
N ILE A 155 6.47 11.53 7.81
CA ILE A 155 6.53 12.93 8.21
C ILE A 155 5.30 13.62 7.64
N LEU A 156 4.30 13.86 8.48
CA LEU A 156 3.13 14.66 8.14
C LEU A 156 3.51 16.14 8.12
N ASP A 157 3.06 16.86 7.11
CA ASP A 157 3.29 18.30 6.98
C ASP A 157 2.31 19.13 7.82
N ASN A 158 2.61 20.43 7.97
CA ASN A 158 1.78 21.36 8.73
C ASN A 158 0.34 21.51 8.22
N ASN A 159 0.06 21.14 6.97
CA ASN A 159 -1.27 21.16 6.40
C ASN A 159 -2.09 19.89 6.70
N TYR A 160 -1.54 18.93 7.43
CA TYR A 160 -2.23 17.72 7.84
C TYR A 160 -3.45 18.03 8.71
N VAL A 161 -4.58 17.42 8.35
CA VAL A 161 -5.86 17.53 9.04
C VAL A 161 -6.61 16.20 8.95
N ALA A 162 -7.08 15.74 10.11
CA ALA A 162 -8.14 14.77 10.30
C ALA A 162 -9.27 15.41 11.11
N ASP A 163 -10.50 14.94 10.91
CA ASP A 163 -11.68 15.49 11.57
C ASP A 163 -11.77 15.04 13.03
N GLU A 164 -11.62 15.98 13.96
CA GLU A 164 -11.72 15.74 15.41
C GLU A 164 -13.13 15.34 15.87
N SER A 165 -14.15 15.49 15.03
CA SER A 165 -15.51 15.01 15.34
C SER A 165 -15.70 13.51 15.08
N LEU A 166 -14.70 12.83 14.51
CA LEU A 166 -14.73 11.39 14.30
C LEU A 166 -14.80 10.67 15.65
N PRO A 167 -15.81 9.80 15.86
CA PRO A 167 -15.93 9.05 17.11
C PRO A 167 -14.82 8.01 17.29
N GLY A 168 -14.10 7.65 16.22
CA GLY A 168 -12.94 6.77 16.31
C GLY A 168 -12.03 6.92 15.10
N PHE A 169 -11.27 7.99 15.06
CA PHE A 169 -10.23 8.18 14.05
C PHE A 169 -9.12 7.12 14.18
N ALA A 170 -8.62 6.63 13.05
CA ALA A 170 -7.39 5.88 12.99
C ALA A 170 -6.70 6.05 11.63
N LEU A 171 -5.37 6.00 11.64
CA LEU A 171 -4.47 6.13 10.50
C LEU A 171 -3.79 4.79 10.23
N PHE A 172 -3.72 4.37 8.97
CA PHE A 172 -3.18 3.07 8.59
C PHE A 172 -2.29 3.14 7.35
N LEU A 173 -1.27 2.28 7.30
CA LEU A 173 -0.66 1.84 6.05
C LEU A 173 -1.42 0.62 5.51
N THR A 174 -1.71 0.59 4.21
CA THR A 174 -2.42 -0.54 3.59
C THR A 174 -2.03 -0.74 2.13
N ASN A 175 -2.25 -1.96 1.62
CA ASN A 175 -2.21 -2.27 0.18
C ASN A 175 -3.61 -2.34 -0.43
N ASN A 176 -4.65 -2.19 0.38
CA ASN A 176 -6.04 -2.12 -0.05
C ASN A 176 -6.76 -0.99 0.71
N PRO A 177 -7.06 0.15 0.08
CA PRO A 177 -7.71 1.25 0.77
C PRO A 177 -9.20 1.00 1.05
N ASN A 178 -9.80 -0.05 0.49
CA ASN A 178 -11.21 -0.38 0.65
C ASN A 178 -11.47 -1.32 1.84
N SER A 179 -10.41 -1.85 2.46
CA SER A 179 -10.48 -2.77 3.60
C SER A 179 -9.36 -2.48 4.60
N LEU A 180 -9.63 -2.74 5.88
CA LEU A 180 -8.62 -2.72 6.92
C LEU A 180 -8.00 -4.10 7.17
N ALA A 181 -8.37 -5.11 6.38
CA ALA A 181 -7.73 -6.42 6.44
C ALA A 181 -6.22 -6.27 6.19
N ASN A 182 -5.40 -6.67 7.16
CA ASN A 182 -3.92 -6.61 7.11
C ASN A 182 -3.33 -5.20 6.97
N ALA A 183 -4.13 -4.17 7.23
CA ALA A 183 -3.64 -2.81 7.35
C ALA A 183 -2.82 -2.67 8.65
N LEU A 184 -1.71 -1.95 8.58
CA LEU A 184 -0.90 -1.62 9.75
C LEU A 184 -1.41 -0.32 10.36
N GLN A 185 -1.94 -0.40 11.59
CA GLN A 185 -2.32 0.80 12.35
C GLN A 185 -1.07 1.58 12.73
N ILE A 186 -1.09 2.89 12.42
CA ILE A 186 -0.02 3.83 12.73
C ILE A 186 -0.41 4.68 13.94
N ASP A 187 -1.68 5.09 14.00
CA ASP A 187 -2.21 5.98 15.02
C ASP A 187 -3.72 5.73 15.17
N ALA A 188 -4.28 5.90 16.36
CA ALA A 188 -5.70 5.79 16.62
C ALA A 188 -6.15 6.59 17.86
N TYR A 189 -7.43 6.95 17.87
CA TYR A 189 -8.04 7.69 18.97
C TYR A 189 -7.95 6.98 20.33
N ASP A 190 -7.83 5.65 20.33
CA ASP A 190 -7.75 4.78 21.49
C ASP A 190 -6.31 4.32 21.82
N ASP A 191 -5.30 4.89 21.16
CA ASP A 191 -3.90 4.70 21.52
C ASP A 191 -3.55 5.42 22.83
N ALA A 192 -2.43 5.01 23.45
CA ALA A 192 -2.06 5.46 24.79
C ALA A 192 -1.77 6.97 24.88
N ASP A 193 -1.27 7.55 23.79
CA ASP A 193 -1.02 8.98 23.59
C ASP A 193 -2.17 9.69 22.86
N GLY A 194 -3.19 8.95 22.42
CA GLY A 194 -4.30 9.43 21.61
C GLY A 194 -3.89 9.76 20.18
N ALA A 195 -4.86 10.20 19.38
CA ALA A 195 -4.63 10.46 17.96
C ALA A 195 -4.08 11.86 17.65
N HIS A 196 -3.20 11.92 16.64
CA HIS A 196 -2.77 13.17 16.03
C HIS A 196 -3.76 13.57 14.93
N TYR A 197 -4.51 14.65 15.19
CA TYR A 197 -5.52 15.14 14.25
C TYR A 197 -5.02 16.23 13.32
N LYS A 198 -4.01 17.03 13.70
CA LYS A 198 -3.63 18.22 12.94
C LYS A 198 -2.15 18.57 13.07
N GLY A 199 -1.66 19.25 12.04
CA GLY A 199 -0.32 19.83 12.02
C GLY A 199 0.77 18.78 11.76
N ALA A 200 2.00 19.27 11.72
CA ALA A 200 3.14 18.41 11.43
C ALA A 200 3.41 17.42 12.57
N PHE A 201 3.70 16.18 12.20
CA PHE A 201 4.04 15.11 13.14
C PHE A 201 4.89 14.06 12.44
N THR A 202 5.69 13.30 13.19
CA THR A 202 6.54 12.24 12.64
C THR A 202 6.28 10.93 13.36
N TYR A 203 5.89 9.90 12.60
CA TYR A 203 5.81 8.53 13.08
C TYR A 203 7.06 7.76 12.67
N THR A 204 7.67 7.05 13.61
CA THR A 204 8.80 6.13 13.34
C THR A 204 8.28 4.70 13.42
N LEU A 205 8.45 3.93 12.34
CA LEU A 205 7.98 2.56 12.22
C LEU A 205 9.17 1.64 11.92
N ASP A 206 9.55 0.82 12.91
CA ASP A 206 10.57 -0.22 12.73
C ASP A 206 9.99 -1.44 12.00
N GLY A 207 10.82 -2.14 11.25
CA GLY A 207 10.48 -3.38 10.56
C GLY A 207 9.59 -3.21 9.32
N VAL A 208 9.24 -1.98 8.95
CA VAL A 208 8.44 -1.66 7.76
C VAL A 208 9.35 -1.15 6.66
N GLY A 209 9.35 -1.82 5.50
CA GLY A 209 10.04 -1.38 4.30
C GLY A 209 9.29 -0.24 3.60
N ILE A 210 10.04 0.67 2.99
CA ILE A 210 9.48 1.85 2.28
C ILE A 210 8.54 1.47 1.12
N ASN A 211 8.63 0.25 0.59
CA ASN A 211 7.81 -0.26 -0.51
C ASN A 211 6.76 -1.29 -0.05
N ASP A 212 6.61 -1.54 1.26
CA ASP A 212 5.72 -2.60 1.77
C ASP A 212 4.24 -2.23 1.62
N TYR A 213 3.92 -0.94 1.62
CA TYR A 213 2.57 -0.41 1.54
C TYR A 213 2.41 0.63 0.43
N GLN A 214 1.25 0.66 -0.21
CA GLN A 214 0.93 1.60 -1.29
C GLN A 214 0.11 2.81 -0.85
N TYR A 215 -0.58 2.70 0.29
CA TYR A 215 -1.52 3.72 0.72
C TYR A 215 -1.31 4.10 2.18
N LEU A 216 -1.51 5.39 2.45
CA LEU A 216 -1.77 5.93 3.78
C LEU A 216 -3.25 6.32 3.83
N VAL A 217 -4.01 5.78 4.78
CA VAL A 217 -5.46 5.96 4.85
C VAL A 217 -5.93 6.36 6.23
N GLN A 218 -6.94 7.23 6.27
CA GLN A 218 -7.65 7.63 7.48
C GLN A 218 -9.03 6.97 7.49
N TRP A 219 -9.38 6.33 8.59
CA TRP A 219 -10.65 5.63 8.76
C TRP A 219 -11.38 6.07 10.02
N CYS A 220 -12.71 5.98 9.97
CA CYS A 220 -13.56 6.01 11.15
C CYS A 220 -13.87 4.58 11.59
N ARG A 221 -13.41 4.18 12.77
CA ARG A 221 -13.78 2.94 13.45
C ARG A 221 -14.76 3.25 14.60
N PRO A 222 -15.67 2.32 14.96
CA PRO A 222 -15.95 1.04 14.33
C PRO A 222 -16.84 1.14 13.08
N ALA A 223 -17.15 2.36 12.60
CA ALA A 223 -18.07 2.57 11.48
C ALA A 223 -17.54 2.06 10.12
N SER A 224 -16.26 1.68 10.04
CA SER A 224 -15.59 1.19 8.83
C SER A 224 -15.76 2.13 7.63
N ILE A 225 -15.62 3.43 7.87
CA ILE A 225 -15.73 4.46 6.82
C ILE A 225 -14.33 4.95 6.47
N LEU A 226 -13.93 4.79 5.20
CA LEU A 226 -12.74 5.46 4.65
C LEU A 226 -13.00 6.97 4.57
N VAL A 227 -12.20 7.74 5.31
CA VAL A 227 -12.36 9.20 5.45
C VAL A 227 -11.37 9.97 4.58
N GLY A 228 -10.13 9.48 4.50
CA GLY A 228 -9.06 10.07 3.71
C GLY A 228 -8.15 8.99 3.12
N LYS A 229 -7.59 9.25 1.95
CA LYS A 229 -6.71 8.31 1.23
C LYS A 229 -5.60 9.06 0.53
N ALA A 230 -4.39 8.53 0.60
CA ALA A 230 -3.26 8.92 -0.23
C ALA A 230 -2.65 7.70 -0.91
N LEU A 231 -2.27 7.84 -2.18
CA LEU A 231 -1.31 6.94 -2.81
C LEU A 231 0.10 7.40 -2.42
N ILE A 232 0.97 6.46 -2.11
CA ILE A 232 2.37 6.72 -1.79
C ILE A 232 3.19 6.55 -3.07
N THR A 233 3.92 7.58 -3.48
CA THR A 233 4.69 7.62 -4.74
C THR A 233 6.16 7.93 -4.50
N ASP A 234 7.04 7.48 -5.40
CA ASP A 234 8.46 7.85 -5.36
C ASP A 234 8.64 9.36 -5.52
N LYS A 235 9.63 9.92 -4.82
CA LYS A 235 9.99 11.35 -4.84
C LYS A 235 11.17 11.64 -5.76
#